data_AF-A0A6A5ZKF2-F1
#
_entry.id   AF-A0A6A5ZKF2-F1
#
_cell.length_a   1.000
_cell.length_b   1.000
_cell.length_c   1.000
_cell.angle_alpha   90.00
_cell.angle_beta   90.00
_cell.angle_gamma   90.00
#
_symmetry.space_group_name_H-M   'P 1'
#
loop_
_entity.id
_entity.type
_entity.pdbx_description
1 polymer ?
#
loop_
_entity_poly.entity_id
_entity_poly.type
_entity_poly.pdbx_seq_one_letter_code
_entity_poly.pdbx_strand_id
1 'polypeptide(L)'
;MRLLAFFSIVVLAPISGLAAPATEVSRTWNTLGERGDNLCNQYKSPPQLCTPDPTVTVAQTAERAYKFYKAFVVDGDAKTMFSLIDNSYIQHHAGYSNGPQAIWTLFCNGKPAGTAANSAWCFDASTNMSYARYSTVDRWRWVDGCVHEHWDSNEKIPTDKCYKLNSTITA
;
A
#
# COMPACT_ATOMS: atom_id res chain seq x y z
N MET A 1 72.63 15.39 44.85
CA MET A 1 72.70 14.90 43.45
C MET A 1 71.45 15.33 42.73
N ARG A 2 71.62 15.95 41.56
CA ARG A 2 70.55 16.30 40.61
C ARG A 2 69.83 15.04 40.17
N LEU A 3 68.52 15.11 39.95
CA LEU A 3 67.85 14.57 38.76
C LEU A 3 66.40 15.10 38.70
N LEU A 4 66.09 15.67 37.55
CA LEU A 4 64.79 16.19 37.12
C LEU A 4 63.82 15.04 36.87
N ALA A 5 62.54 15.24 37.21
CA ALA A 5 61.45 14.53 36.57
C ALA A 5 60.22 15.46 36.50
N PHE A 6 60.01 16.02 35.32
CA PHE A 6 58.77 16.69 34.93
C PHE A 6 57.65 15.64 34.85
N PHE A 7 56.55 15.85 35.56
CA PHE A 7 55.28 15.17 35.27
C PHE A 7 54.23 16.22 34.91
N SER A 8 53.99 16.35 33.62
CA SER A 8 52.83 17.03 33.05
C SER A 8 51.58 16.18 33.31
N ILE A 9 50.60 16.72 34.03
CA ILE A 9 49.26 16.12 34.13
C ILE A 9 48.37 16.81 33.10
N VAL A 10 48.00 16.07 32.06
CA VAL A 10 47.01 16.44 31.06
C VAL A 10 45.63 16.28 31.68
N VAL A 11 44.86 17.37 31.76
CA VAL A 11 43.47 17.38 32.23
C VAL A 11 42.58 16.76 31.14
N LEU A 12 42.09 15.54 31.38
CA LEU A 12 41.02 14.93 30.61
C LEU A 12 39.69 15.53 31.05
N ALA A 13 39.06 16.34 30.19
CA ALA A 13 37.68 16.77 30.37
C ALA A 13 36.73 15.59 30.05
N PRO A 14 35.68 15.33 30.86
CA PRO A 14 34.68 14.35 30.53
C PRO A 14 33.81 14.86 29.37
N ILE A 15 33.80 14.12 28.26
CA ILE A 15 32.85 14.32 27.17
C ILE A 15 31.50 13.81 27.67
N SER A 16 30.65 14.72 28.10
CA SER A 16 29.23 14.45 28.37
C SER A 16 28.55 14.08 27.05
N GLY A 17 28.40 12.78 26.80
CA GLY A 17 27.56 12.27 25.72
C GLY A 17 26.08 12.49 26.06
N LEU A 18 25.50 13.57 25.55
CA LEU A 18 24.04 13.71 25.45
C LEU A 18 23.55 12.72 24.40
N ALA A 19 23.14 11.53 24.82
CA ALA A 19 22.29 10.67 24.00
C ALA A 19 20.88 11.27 23.99
N ALA A 20 20.58 12.10 22.99
CA ALA A 20 19.20 12.39 22.66
C ALA A 20 18.55 11.10 22.11
N PRO A 21 17.32 10.74 22.50
CA PRO A 21 16.60 9.68 21.82
C PRO A 21 16.36 10.15 20.39
N ALA A 22 17.05 9.55 19.42
CA ALA A 22 16.67 9.66 18.04
C ALA A 22 15.29 9.03 17.92
N THR A 23 14.28 9.86 17.69
CA THR A 23 12.96 9.46 17.25
C THR A 23 13.15 8.59 16.01
N GLU A 24 12.91 7.28 16.13
CA GLU A 24 12.79 6.36 15.00
C GLU A 24 11.54 6.72 14.20
N VAL A 25 11.63 7.80 13.44
CA VAL A 25 10.77 8.08 12.29
C VAL A 25 11.59 7.67 11.08
N SER A 26 11.80 6.37 10.96
CA SER A 26 12.05 5.73 9.68
C SER A 26 11.30 4.42 9.71
N ARG A 27 9.97 4.55 9.57
CA ARG A 27 9.19 3.53 8.86
C ARG A 27 9.89 3.37 7.52
N THR A 28 10.54 2.25 7.38
CA THR A 28 11.19 1.73 6.19
C THR A 28 10.23 1.82 5.01
N TRP A 29 10.27 2.94 4.28
CA TRP A 29 9.76 3.07 2.92
C TRP A 29 10.79 2.55 1.90
N ASN A 30 11.51 1.48 2.28
CA ASN A 30 12.56 0.86 1.47
C ASN A 30 12.45 -0.67 1.57
N THR A 31 11.47 -1.22 0.87
CA THR A 31 11.64 -2.47 0.12
C THR A 31 11.09 -2.25 -1.29
N LEU A 32 11.80 -1.42 -2.05
CA LEU A 32 11.85 -1.56 -3.50
C LEU A 32 12.40 -2.96 -3.81
N GLY A 33 11.53 -3.97 -3.91
CA GLY A 33 11.91 -5.28 -4.48
C GLY A 33 11.39 -6.55 -3.79
N GLU A 34 10.62 -6.49 -2.71
CA GLU A 34 10.00 -7.71 -2.17
C GLU A 34 8.60 -7.88 -2.78
N ARG A 35 8.49 -8.83 -3.72
CA ARG A 35 7.18 -9.38 -4.12
C ARG A 35 6.44 -9.83 -2.86
N GLY A 36 5.11 -9.65 -2.84
CA GLY A 36 4.28 -9.86 -1.66
C GLY A 36 4.56 -11.14 -0.87
N ASP A 37 4.42 -11.04 0.45
CA ASP A 37 4.59 -12.15 1.39
C ASP A 37 3.55 -13.26 1.16
N ASN A 38 3.93 -14.51 1.42
CA ASN A 38 2.97 -15.59 1.53
C ASN A 38 2.34 -15.62 2.94
N LEU A 39 1.15 -15.05 3.04
CA LEU A 39 0.36 -14.88 4.25
C LEU A 39 -0.64 -16.02 4.49
N CYS A 40 -0.81 -16.94 3.54
CA CYS A 40 -1.84 -17.99 3.60
C CYS A 40 -1.71 -18.93 4.82
N ASN A 41 -0.48 -19.15 5.30
CA ASN A 41 -0.21 -19.98 6.47
C ASN A 41 -0.37 -19.21 7.78
N GLN A 42 -0.19 -17.89 7.75
CA GLN A 42 -0.26 -17.03 8.93
C GLN A 42 -1.69 -16.59 9.23
N TYR A 43 -2.50 -16.31 8.20
CA TYR A 43 -3.85 -15.81 8.36
C TYR A 43 -4.85 -16.64 7.53
N LYS A 44 -5.93 -17.08 8.19
CA LYS A 44 -7.05 -17.79 7.55
C LYS A 44 -8.01 -16.85 6.81
N SER A 45 -7.94 -15.56 7.12
CA SER A 45 -8.74 -14.48 6.52
C SER A 45 -7.88 -13.21 6.42
N PRO A 46 -8.33 -12.17 5.71
CA PRO A 46 -7.60 -10.91 5.69
C PRO A 46 -7.40 -10.36 7.11
N PRO A 47 -6.18 -9.94 7.49
CA PRO A 47 -5.88 -9.50 8.86
C PRO A 47 -6.43 -8.10 9.17
N GLN A 48 -6.69 -7.30 8.15
CA GLN A 48 -7.22 -5.95 8.27
C GLN A 48 -8.10 -5.65 7.06
N LEU A 49 -9.22 -4.98 7.31
CA LEU A 49 -10.14 -4.47 6.30
C LEU A 49 -10.31 -2.96 6.47
N CYS A 50 -10.81 -2.33 5.43
CA CYS A 50 -11.16 -0.92 5.42
C CYS A 50 -12.49 -0.69 6.16
N THR A 51 -12.57 0.40 6.92
CA THR A 51 -13.84 0.91 7.45
C THR A 51 -14.19 2.17 6.66
N PRO A 52 -15.35 2.19 5.96
CA PRO A 52 -15.84 3.36 5.25
C PRO A 52 -15.86 4.60 6.16
N ASP A 53 -15.26 5.69 5.70
CA ASP A 53 -15.22 6.97 6.41
C ASP A 53 -15.69 8.10 5.48
N PRO A 54 -16.89 8.67 5.72
CA PRO A 54 -17.48 9.68 4.83
C PRO A 54 -16.72 11.01 4.83
N THR A 55 -15.72 11.18 5.70
CA THR A 55 -14.83 12.35 5.69
C THR A 55 -13.70 12.23 4.66
N VAL A 56 -13.49 11.03 4.09
CA VAL A 56 -12.47 10.80 3.07
C VAL A 56 -12.87 11.49 1.76
N THR A 57 -12.00 12.38 1.30
CA THR A 57 -12.21 13.14 0.07
C THR A 57 -12.00 12.28 -1.18
N VAL A 58 -12.48 12.78 -2.33
CA VAL A 58 -12.25 12.15 -3.63
C VAL A 58 -10.76 12.06 -3.97
N ALA A 59 -9.97 13.09 -3.63
CA ALA A 59 -8.52 13.08 -3.85
C ALA A 59 -7.83 11.98 -3.04
N GLN A 60 -8.17 11.86 -1.76
CA GLN A 60 -7.66 10.78 -0.89
C GLN A 60 -8.13 9.40 -1.39
N THR A 61 -9.36 9.30 -1.92
CA THR A 61 -9.87 8.07 -2.53
C THR A 61 -9.05 7.70 -3.78
N ALA A 62 -8.70 8.68 -4.62
CA ALA A 62 -7.85 8.45 -5.80
C ALA A 62 -6.45 7.94 -5.41
N GLU A 63 -5.83 8.51 -4.36
CA GLU A 63 -4.55 8.04 -3.82
C GLU A 63 -4.64 6.61 -3.29
N ARG A 64 -5.70 6.30 -2.54
CA ARG A 64 -5.98 4.95 -2.05
C ARG A 64 -6.23 3.98 -3.20
N ALA A 65 -6.93 4.40 -4.25
CA ALA A 65 -7.16 3.60 -5.45
C ALA A 65 -5.87 3.29 -6.22
N TYR A 66 -4.93 4.23 -6.28
CA TYR A 66 -3.62 3.97 -6.84
C TYR A 66 -2.81 2.99 -5.98
N LYS A 67 -2.84 3.16 -4.65
CA LYS A 67 -2.19 2.24 -3.70
C LYS A 67 -2.77 0.83 -3.81
N PHE A 68 -4.09 0.70 -3.97
CA PHE A 68 -4.77 -0.57 -4.19
C PHE A 68 -4.29 -1.24 -5.48
N TYR A 69 -4.27 -0.50 -6.59
CA TYR A 69 -3.74 -0.99 -7.86
C TYR A 69 -2.30 -1.47 -7.75
N LYS A 70 -1.43 -0.71 -7.08
CA LYS A 70 -0.04 -1.10 -6.85
C LYS A 70 0.05 -2.41 -6.06
N ALA A 71 -0.64 -2.47 -4.92
CA ALA A 71 -0.67 -3.65 -4.06
C ALA A 71 -1.18 -4.89 -4.79
N PHE A 72 -2.28 -4.77 -5.54
CA PHE A 72 -2.88 -5.88 -6.29
C PHE A 72 -2.08 -6.28 -7.53
N VAL A 73 -1.83 -5.33 -8.42
CA VAL A 73 -1.35 -5.62 -9.78
C VAL A 73 0.16 -5.73 -9.83
N VAL A 74 0.88 -4.87 -9.11
CA VAL A 74 2.33 -4.71 -9.30
C VAL A 74 3.11 -5.45 -8.22
N ASP A 75 2.68 -5.32 -6.97
CA ASP A 75 3.49 -5.69 -5.81
C ASP A 75 3.06 -7.06 -5.23
N GLY A 76 1.80 -7.45 -5.42
CA GLY A 76 1.23 -8.66 -4.81
C GLY A 76 1.03 -8.53 -3.29
N ASP A 77 1.01 -7.31 -2.75
CA ASP A 77 0.84 -7.04 -1.32
C ASP A 77 -0.62 -7.23 -0.89
N ALA A 78 -0.97 -8.46 -0.53
CA ALA A 78 -2.30 -8.81 -0.07
C ALA A 78 -2.70 -8.04 1.20
N LYS A 79 -1.77 -7.76 2.11
CA LYS A 79 -2.09 -7.04 3.36
C LYS A 79 -2.56 -5.62 3.05
N THR A 80 -1.85 -4.90 2.20
CA THR A 80 -2.25 -3.57 1.76
C THR A 80 -3.53 -3.62 0.93
N MET A 81 -3.62 -4.53 -0.05
CA MET A 81 -4.81 -4.68 -0.90
C MET A 81 -6.08 -4.84 -0.04
N PHE A 82 -6.09 -5.80 0.88
CA PHE A 82 -7.26 -6.05 1.73
C PHE A 82 -7.53 -4.95 2.75
N SER A 83 -6.50 -4.23 3.24
CA SER A 83 -6.70 -3.08 4.12
C SER A 83 -7.48 -1.92 3.48
N LEU A 84 -7.68 -1.97 2.16
CA LEU A 84 -8.42 -0.99 1.36
C LEU A 84 -9.80 -1.51 0.92
N ILE A 85 -10.15 -2.76 1.21
CA ILE A 85 -11.45 -3.37 0.88
C ILE A 85 -12.32 -3.37 2.14
N ASP A 86 -13.58 -2.94 2.03
CA ASP A 86 -14.50 -3.00 3.17
C ASP A 86 -15.09 -4.40 3.38
N ASN A 87 -15.73 -4.59 4.53
CA ASN A 87 -16.32 -5.89 4.88
C ASN A 87 -17.60 -6.22 4.10
N SER A 88 -18.22 -5.24 3.43
CA SER A 88 -19.45 -5.40 2.65
C SER A 88 -19.20 -5.56 1.14
N TYR A 89 -17.93 -5.78 0.75
CA TYR A 89 -17.49 -5.98 -0.63
C TYR A 89 -18.42 -6.87 -1.47
N ILE A 90 -18.85 -6.35 -2.62
CA ILE A 90 -19.70 -7.04 -3.58
C ILE A 90 -18.86 -7.51 -4.78
N GLN A 91 -19.03 -8.77 -5.17
CA GLN A 91 -18.32 -9.42 -6.25
C GLN A 91 -19.28 -9.78 -7.39
N HIS A 92 -18.99 -9.31 -8.60
CA HIS A 92 -19.80 -9.62 -9.80
C HIS A 92 -19.23 -10.73 -10.68
N HIS A 93 -18.05 -11.26 -10.39
CA HIS A 93 -17.51 -12.41 -11.11
C HIS A 93 -18.31 -13.69 -10.82
N ALA A 94 -18.76 -14.37 -11.89
CA ALA A 94 -19.46 -15.64 -11.80
C ALA A 94 -18.52 -16.74 -11.26
N GLY A 95 -18.61 -17.04 -9.96
CA GLY A 95 -17.80 -18.08 -9.32
C GLY A 95 -17.29 -17.71 -7.93
N TYR A 96 -17.41 -16.43 -7.54
CA TYR A 96 -16.99 -15.97 -6.22
C TYR A 96 -18.17 -15.36 -5.46
N SER A 97 -18.23 -15.63 -4.16
CA SER A 97 -19.20 -15.00 -3.26
C SER A 97 -18.79 -13.57 -2.91
N ASN A 98 -19.74 -12.79 -2.42
CA ASN A 98 -19.48 -11.49 -1.80
C ASN A 98 -18.61 -11.64 -0.53
N GLY A 99 -18.02 -10.51 -0.11
CA GLY A 99 -17.17 -10.38 1.07
C GLY A 99 -15.69 -10.61 0.75
N PRO A 100 -14.78 -9.85 1.39
CA PRO A 100 -13.34 -9.97 1.13
C PRO A 100 -12.78 -11.35 1.52
N GLN A 101 -13.42 -12.06 2.45
CA GLN A 101 -13.01 -13.39 2.87
C GLN A 101 -13.11 -14.41 1.72
N ALA A 102 -14.08 -14.26 0.81
CA ALA A 102 -14.31 -15.19 -0.30
C ALA A 102 -13.14 -15.22 -1.31
N ILE A 103 -12.36 -14.14 -1.39
CA ILE A 103 -11.26 -13.99 -2.34
C ILE A 103 -9.88 -14.00 -1.66
N TRP A 104 -9.79 -14.14 -0.33
CA TRP A 104 -8.53 -14.12 0.42
C TRP A 104 -7.52 -15.14 -0.09
N THR A 105 -7.96 -16.39 -0.31
CA THR A 105 -7.10 -17.50 -0.72
C THR A 105 -6.49 -17.32 -2.10
N LEU A 106 -7.07 -16.46 -2.94
CA LEU A 106 -6.55 -16.14 -4.27
C LEU A 106 -5.29 -15.28 -4.20
N PHE A 107 -5.21 -14.40 -3.20
CA PHE A 107 -4.20 -13.34 -3.14
C PHE A 107 -3.22 -13.51 -1.98
N CYS A 108 -3.57 -14.27 -0.94
CA CYS A 108 -2.72 -14.43 0.25
C CYS A 108 -1.32 -14.99 -0.02
N ASN A 109 -1.07 -15.56 -1.20
CA ASN A 109 0.23 -16.10 -1.57
C ASN A 109 1.22 -15.03 -2.10
N GLY A 110 0.80 -13.77 -2.14
CA GLY A 110 1.68 -12.65 -2.45
C GLY A 110 2.01 -12.46 -3.93
N LYS A 111 1.23 -13.09 -4.83
CA LYS A 111 1.52 -13.04 -6.27
C LYS A 111 0.93 -11.79 -6.92
N PRO A 112 1.74 -10.96 -7.61
CA PRO A 112 1.21 -9.84 -8.39
C PRO A 112 0.40 -10.34 -9.59
N ALA A 113 -0.67 -9.63 -9.94
CA ALA A 113 -1.48 -9.95 -11.13
C ALA A 113 -0.82 -9.53 -12.46
N GLY A 114 0.15 -8.62 -12.41
CA GLY A 114 0.84 -8.07 -13.57
C GLY A 114 2.20 -7.47 -13.24
N THR A 115 2.60 -6.47 -14.02
CA THR A 115 3.87 -5.72 -13.84
C THR A 115 3.62 -4.27 -14.20
N ALA A 116 4.35 -3.34 -13.59
CA ALA A 116 4.22 -1.91 -13.89
C ALA A 116 4.37 -1.57 -15.38
N ALA A 117 5.20 -2.31 -16.13
CA ALA A 117 5.42 -2.09 -17.55
C ALA A 117 4.22 -2.52 -18.44
N ASN A 118 3.44 -3.52 -18.00
CA ASN A 118 2.35 -4.12 -18.78
C ASN A 118 0.98 -3.89 -18.16
N SER A 119 0.87 -2.94 -17.24
CA SER A 119 -0.39 -2.59 -16.60
C SER A 119 -0.71 -1.10 -16.75
N ALA A 120 -1.99 -0.76 -16.61
CA ALA A 120 -2.46 0.61 -16.59
C ALA A 120 -3.46 0.80 -15.46
N TRP A 121 -3.55 2.03 -14.97
CA TRP A 121 -4.46 2.43 -13.91
C TRP A 121 -5.20 3.70 -14.29
N CYS A 122 -6.44 3.81 -13.82
CA CYS A 122 -7.26 4.99 -13.96
C CYS A 122 -8.20 5.09 -12.76
N PHE A 123 -8.47 6.31 -12.31
CA PHE A 123 -9.56 6.59 -11.38
C PHE A 123 -10.47 7.65 -11.98
N ASP A 124 -11.74 7.34 -12.15
CA ASP A 124 -12.77 8.26 -12.60
C ASP A 124 -13.45 8.87 -11.36
N ALA A 125 -13.05 10.10 -11.05
CA ALA A 125 -13.59 10.86 -9.92
C ALA A 125 -15.09 11.18 -10.06
N SER A 126 -15.65 11.18 -11.28
CA SER A 126 -17.07 11.48 -11.48
C SER A 126 -18.00 10.35 -11.06
N THR A 127 -17.46 9.11 -11.01
CA THR A 127 -18.21 7.90 -10.65
C THR A 127 -17.64 7.20 -9.41
N ASN A 128 -16.55 7.71 -8.85
CA ASN A 128 -15.78 7.09 -7.77
C ASN A 128 -15.33 5.66 -8.13
N MET A 129 -14.93 5.46 -9.38
CA MET A 129 -14.54 4.15 -9.92
C MET A 129 -13.04 4.11 -10.19
N SER A 130 -12.36 3.05 -9.77
CA SER A 130 -11.00 2.76 -10.22
C SER A 130 -10.98 1.63 -11.23
N TYR A 131 -9.97 1.63 -12.08
CA TYR A 131 -9.76 0.64 -13.13
C TYR A 131 -8.30 0.18 -13.11
N ALA A 132 -8.09 -1.10 -13.36
CA ALA A 132 -6.77 -1.66 -13.61
C ALA A 132 -6.83 -2.51 -14.87
N ARG A 133 -5.90 -2.30 -15.79
CA ARG A 133 -5.68 -3.18 -16.93
C ARG A 133 -4.36 -3.93 -16.75
N TYR A 134 -4.40 -5.24 -16.94
CA TYR A 134 -3.23 -6.12 -17.03
C TYR A 134 -3.56 -7.20 -18.07
N SER A 135 -3.66 -8.48 -17.70
CA SER A 135 -4.19 -9.55 -18.57
C SER A 135 -5.70 -9.46 -18.78
N THR A 136 -6.42 -8.78 -17.88
CA THR A 136 -7.82 -8.40 -18.00
C THR A 136 -7.99 -6.93 -17.62
N VAL A 137 -9.23 -6.44 -17.62
CA VAL A 137 -9.59 -5.16 -17.01
C VAL A 137 -10.53 -5.42 -15.85
N ASP A 138 -10.18 -4.87 -14.70
CA ASP A 138 -11.03 -4.83 -13.52
C ASP A 138 -11.49 -3.40 -13.27
N ARG A 139 -12.70 -3.25 -12.74
CA ARG A 139 -13.30 -2.01 -12.27
C ARG A 139 -13.77 -2.17 -10.84
N TRP A 140 -13.51 -1.18 -10.00
CA TRP A 140 -13.97 -1.14 -8.61
C TRP A 140 -14.71 0.15 -8.29
N ARG A 141 -15.82 0.04 -7.56
CA ARG A 141 -16.49 1.18 -6.93
C ARG A 141 -15.88 1.45 -5.57
N TRP A 142 -15.63 2.72 -5.30
CA TRP A 142 -15.20 3.21 -4.00
C TRP A 142 -16.36 3.86 -3.26
N VAL A 143 -16.47 3.57 -1.97
CA VAL A 143 -17.40 4.22 -1.05
C VAL A 143 -16.60 4.67 0.15
N ASP A 144 -16.62 5.97 0.43
CA ASP A 144 -16.02 6.55 1.65
C ASP A 144 -14.56 6.08 1.88
N GLY A 145 -13.77 6.05 0.80
CA GLY A 145 -12.36 5.65 0.83
C GLY A 145 -12.06 4.15 0.80
N CYS A 146 -13.06 3.28 0.68
CA CYS A 146 -12.89 1.83 0.61
C CYS A 146 -13.39 1.23 -0.71
N VAL A 147 -12.73 0.17 -1.17
CA VAL A 147 -13.24 -0.69 -2.25
C VAL A 147 -14.46 -1.43 -1.73
N HIS A 148 -15.58 -1.24 -2.42
CA HIS A 148 -16.88 -1.75 -2.01
C HIS A 148 -17.48 -2.72 -3.02
N GLU A 149 -17.11 -2.65 -4.30
CA GLU A 149 -17.73 -3.46 -5.34
C GLU A 149 -16.78 -3.64 -6.52
N HIS A 150 -16.84 -4.78 -7.20
CA HIS A 150 -15.92 -5.18 -8.26
C HIS A 150 -16.60 -5.83 -9.46
N TRP A 151 -16.10 -5.51 -10.66
CA TRP A 151 -16.43 -6.14 -11.94
C TRP A 151 -15.15 -6.41 -12.74
N ASP A 152 -15.11 -7.53 -13.47
CA ASP A 152 -13.96 -7.94 -14.29
C ASP A 152 -14.35 -8.46 -15.69
N SER A 153 -15.64 -8.39 -16.03
CA SER A 153 -16.19 -8.97 -17.26
C SER A 153 -16.52 -7.89 -18.27
N ASN A 154 -15.84 -7.90 -19.42
CA ASN A 154 -15.99 -6.93 -20.52
C ASN A 154 -15.71 -5.46 -20.13
N GLU A 155 -14.93 -5.23 -19.08
CA GLU A 155 -14.58 -3.89 -18.62
C GLU A 155 -13.55 -3.22 -19.54
N LYS A 156 -13.54 -1.89 -19.54
CA LYS A 156 -12.58 -1.07 -20.31
C LYS A 156 -12.12 0.11 -19.47
N ILE A 157 -10.82 0.40 -19.55
CA ILE A 157 -10.25 1.57 -18.91
C ILE A 157 -10.70 2.85 -19.66
N PRO A 158 -11.22 3.88 -18.97
CA PRO A 158 -11.49 5.17 -19.58
C PRO A 158 -10.19 5.80 -20.10
N THR A 159 -10.27 6.62 -21.15
CA THR A 159 -9.09 7.26 -21.76
C THR A 159 -8.99 8.77 -21.49
N ASP A 160 -10.10 9.40 -21.13
CA ASP A 160 -10.26 10.86 -21.01
C ASP A 160 -10.61 11.34 -19.59
N LYS A 161 -10.98 10.41 -18.69
CA LYS A 161 -11.47 10.73 -17.33
C LYS A 161 -10.51 10.36 -16.19
N CYS A 162 -9.28 9.95 -16.51
CA CYS A 162 -8.36 9.45 -15.51
C CYS A 162 -7.80 10.56 -14.64
N TYR A 163 -8.01 10.40 -13.34
CA TYR A 163 -7.47 11.28 -12.30
C TYR A 163 -5.95 11.34 -12.40
N LYS A 164 -5.43 12.58 -12.34
CA LYS A 164 -3.99 12.83 -12.30
C LYS A 164 -3.58 12.96 -10.84
N LEU A 165 -2.81 12.00 -10.35
CA LEU A 165 -2.24 12.08 -9.01
C LEU A 165 -1.33 13.32 -8.94
N ASN A 166 -1.40 14.05 -7.82
CA ASN A 166 -0.50 15.16 -7.59
C ASN A 166 0.93 14.64 -7.45
N SER A 167 1.83 15.12 -8.31
CA SER A 167 3.23 14.69 -8.42
C SER A 167 4.10 14.98 -7.19
N THR A 168 3.54 15.53 -6.11
CA THR A 168 4.28 15.91 -4.91
C THR A 168 4.60 14.71 -4.00
N ILE A 169 4.11 13.50 -4.34
CA ILE A 169 4.38 12.26 -3.61
C ILE A 169 5.36 11.40 -4.43
N THR A 170 6.53 11.96 -4.73
CA THR A 170 7.73 11.20 -5.10
C THR A 170 8.94 11.98 -4.59
N ALA A 171 9.30 11.74 -3.34
CA ALA A 171 10.62 12.00 -2.77
C ALA A 171 10.90 10.93 -1.71
#